data_AF-A7IQJ1-F1
#
_entry.id   AF-A7IQJ1-F1
#
_cell.length_a   1.000
_cell.length_b   1.000
_cell.length_c   1.000
_cell.angle_alpha   90.00
_cell.angle_beta   90.00
_cell.angle_gamma   90.00
#
_symmetry.space_group_name_H-M   'P 1'
#
loop_
_entity.id
_entity.type
_entity.pdbx_description
1 polymer ?
#
loop_
_entity_poly.entity_id
_entity_poly.type
_entity_poly.pdbx_seq_one_letter_code
_entity_poly.pdbx_strand_id
1 'polypeptide(L)'
;MPVAFADLAQTCAPTVQVETLSAVVSLESGFAPFAIRINSGTPLRDPPNTKAEAIELATTFIAQRQDVDLGLGGINADDLGRLELTVADAFDPCLNLKATARLLDRYYRVAMGRGVSPGQAATMMLQAYYGRGDASVGEMVGYDKQVRDEATRLAPTLVSLAINPANTSASKDRVGEGPASAPPAAASPGPRRDAKPAPWDVFATGRTSSVLVFQNEQSE
;
A
#
# COMPACT_ATOMS: atom_id res chain seq x y z
N MET A 1 -7.07 -1.40 26.45
CA MET A 1 -7.64 -2.77 26.37
C MET A 1 -7.87 -3.09 24.90
N PRO A 2 -7.60 -4.31 24.43
CA PRO A 2 -7.97 -4.71 23.08
C PRO A 2 -9.48 -4.60 22.89
N VAL A 3 -9.90 -4.14 21.72
CA VAL A 3 -11.32 -4.03 21.33
C VAL A 3 -11.59 -5.05 20.23
N ALA A 4 -12.70 -5.78 20.32
CA ALA A 4 -13.09 -6.71 19.27
C ALA A 4 -13.32 -5.95 17.96
N PHE A 5 -12.72 -6.41 16.87
CA PHE A 5 -12.82 -5.75 15.58
C PHE A 5 -14.26 -5.72 15.07
N ALA A 6 -15.01 -6.82 15.24
CA ALA A 6 -16.39 -6.92 14.80
C ALA A 6 -17.29 -5.83 15.43
N ASP A 7 -17.17 -5.61 16.74
CA ASP A 7 -17.93 -4.58 17.46
C ASP A 7 -17.59 -3.17 16.95
N LEU A 8 -16.30 -2.91 16.72
CA LEU A 8 -15.83 -1.64 16.18
C LEU A 8 -16.33 -1.42 14.75
N ALA A 9 -16.26 -2.44 13.89
CA ALA A 9 -16.76 -2.41 12.52
C ALA A 9 -18.26 -2.13 12.47
N GLN A 10 -19.06 -2.83 13.29
CA GLN A 10 -20.51 -2.65 13.36
C GLN A 10 -20.89 -1.25 13.88
N THR A 11 -20.13 -0.71 14.83
CA THR A 11 -20.42 0.60 15.42
C THR A 11 -19.98 1.75 14.51
N CYS A 12 -18.79 1.66 13.92
CA CYS A 12 -18.14 2.77 13.24
C CYS A 12 -18.33 2.75 11.71
N ALA A 13 -18.60 1.58 11.13
CA ALA A 13 -18.65 1.34 9.70
C ALA A 13 -19.81 0.41 9.27
N PRO A 14 -21.06 0.63 9.71
CA PRO A 14 -22.17 -0.31 9.47
C PRO A 14 -22.61 -0.45 8.01
N THR A 15 -22.14 0.43 7.12
CA THR A 15 -22.49 0.41 5.69
C THR A 15 -21.68 -0.60 4.88
N VAL A 16 -20.65 -1.21 5.48
CA VAL A 16 -19.78 -2.21 4.84
C VAL A 16 -19.85 -3.51 5.65
N GLN A 17 -19.91 -4.65 4.96
CA GLN A 17 -19.91 -5.96 5.61
C GLN A 17 -18.61 -6.15 6.42
N VAL A 18 -18.74 -6.71 7.63
CA VAL A 18 -17.61 -6.89 8.56
C VAL A 18 -16.51 -7.75 7.93
N GLU A 19 -16.89 -8.76 7.16
CA GLU A 19 -16.01 -9.65 6.41
C GLU A 19 -15.14 -8.84 5.44
N THR A 20 -15.75 -8.01 4.60
CA THR A 20 -15.04 -7.16 3.64
C THR A 20 -14.15 -6.14 4.34
N LEU A 21 -14.67 -5.48 5.38
CA LEU A 21 -13.90 -4.48 6.10
C LEU A 21 -12.70 -5.09 6.84
N SER A 22 -12.86 -6.29 7.41
CA SER A 22 -11.77 -7.03 8.07
C SER A 22 -10.66 -7.41 7.09
N ALA A 23 -11.03 -7.82 5.88
CA ALA A 23 -10.08 -8.18 4.84
C ALA A 23 -9.30 -6.95 4.35
N VAL A 24 -9.98 -5.84 4.10
CA VAL A 24 -9.34 -4.55 3.78
C VAL A 24 -8.37 -4.18 4.91
N VAL A 25 -8.82 -4.09 6.16
CA VAL A 25 -7.96 -3.72 7.29
C VAL A 25 -6.76 -4.67 7.46
N SER A 26 -6.95 -5.97 7.21
CA SER A 26 -5.84 -6.91 7.29
C SER A 26 -4.80 -6.72 6.18
N LEU A 27 -5.21 -6.36 4.97
CA LEU A 27 -4.29 -6.06 3.86
C LEU A 27 -3.62 -4.70 4.03
N GLU A 28 -4.36 -3.73 4.57
CA GLU A 28 -3.91 -2.34 4.69
C GLU A 28 -2.96 -2.13 5.87
N SER A 29 -3.29 -2.70 7.04
CA SER A 29 -2.56 -2.44 8.28
C SER A 29 -2.24 -3.68 9.10
N GLY A 30 -2.78 -4.85 8.75
CA GLY A 30 -2.67 -6.04 9.60
C GLY A 30 -3.31 -5.84 10.98
N PHE A 31 -4.38 -5.04 11.07
CA PHE A 31 -5.04 -4.64 12.32
C PHE A 31 -4.19 -3.75 13.25
N ALA A 32 -3.10 -3.16 12.74
CA ALA A 32 -2.30 -2.18 13.49
C ALA A 32 -2.91 -0.76 13.35
N PRO A 33 -3.42 -0.16 14.44
CA PRO A 33 -4.11 1.14 14.36
C PRO A 33 -3.19 2.32 14.06
N PHE A 34 -1.88 2.16 14.28
CA PHE A 34 -0.86 3.17 14.02
C PHE A 34 -0.01 2.85 12.79
N ALA A 35 -0.48 1.96 11.91
CA ALA A 35 0.22 1.66 10.68
C ALA A 35 0.42 2.93 9.84
N ILE A 36 1.64 3.09 9.33
CA ILE A 36 2.00 4.10 8.34
C ILE A 36 2.68 3.34 7.22
N ARG A 37 2.10 3.40 6.03
CA ARG A 37 2.68 2.81 4.82
C ARG A 37 3.19 3.93 3.93
N ILE A 38 4.43 3.82 3.48
CA ILE A 38 5.02 4.75 2.51
C ILE A 38 4.88 4.09 1.13
N ASN A 39 4.13 4.74 0.23
CA ASN A 39 3.85 4.22 -1.11
C ASN A 39 5.01 4.46 -2.08
N SER A 40 5.92 5.38 -1.75
CA SER A 40 7.10 5.72 -2.53
C SER A 40 8.38 5.63 -1.71
N GLY A 41 9.31 4.76 -2.10
CA GLY A 41 10.64 4.67 -1.50
C GLY A 41 10.78 3.56 -0.46
N THR A 42 11.62 3.78 0.55
CA THR A 42 11.97 2.74 1.52
C THR A 42 10.90 2.61 2.60
N PRO A 43 10.38 1.39 2.87
CA PRO A 43 9.46 1.17 3.97
C PRO A 43 10.04 1.57 5.33
N LEU A 44 9.15 1.88 6.28
CA LEU A 44 9.53 2.09 7.67
C LEU A 44 10.18 0.81 8.23
N ARG A 45 11.35 0.98 8.85
CA ARG A 45 12.03 -0.13 9.55
C ARG A 45 11.31 -0.47 10.86
N ASP A 46 10.93 0.57 11.61
CA ASP A 46 10.27 0.45 12.90
C ASP A 46 8.94 1.21 12.84
N PRO A 47 7.78 0.52 12.86
CA PRO A 47 6.49 1.18 12.91
C PRO A 47 6.27 1.83 14.29
N PRO A 48 5.49 2.92 14.36
CA PRO A 48 5.20 3.59 15.61
C PRO A 48 4.39 2.68 16.56
N ASN A 49 4.66 2.79 17.85
CA ASN A 49 3.98 2.01 18.90
C ASN A 49 2.94 2.83 19.66
N THR A 50 3.00 4.15 19.54
CA THR A 50 2.05 5.06 20.18
C THR A 50 1.38 5.96 19.16
N LYS A 51 0.17 6.45 19.51
CA LYS A 51 -0.54 7.44 18.71
C LYS A 51 0.28 8.72 18.52
N ALA A 52 1.01 9.15 19.54
CA ALA A 52 1.84 10.36 19.48
C ALA A 52 3.00 10.20 18.48
N GLU A 53 3.74 9.08 18.55
CA GLU A 53 4.80 8.75 17.58
C GLU A 53 4.25 8.69 16.16
N ALA A 54 3.08 8.07 15.96
CA ALA A 54 2.46 7.95 14.66
C ALA A 54 2.09 9.33 14.08
N ILE A 55 1.54 10.23 14.90
CA ILE A 55 1.22 11.60 14.50
C ILE A 55 2.48 12.36 14.10
N GLU A 56 3.54 12.30 14.91
CA GLU A 56 4.80 13.00 14.63
C GLU A 56 5.43 12.52 13.32
N LEU A 57 5.50 11.19 13.14
CA LEU A 57 6.10 10.56 11.98
C LEU A 57 5.29 10.84 10.70
N ALA A 58 3.97 10.68 10.75
CA ALA A 58 3.09 11.00 9.62
C ALA A 58 3.16 12.47 9.24
N THR A 59 3.16 13.38 10.23
CA THR A 59 3.29 14.83 9.99
C THR A 59 4.61 15.15 9.30
N THR A 60 5.70 14.48 9.69
CA THR A 60 7.01 14.63 9.04
C THR A 60 6.97 14.19 7.57
N PHE A 61 6.37 13.03 7.27
CA PHE A 61 6.26 12.55 5.89
C PHE A 61 5.35 13.42 5.01
N ILE A 62 4.25 13.91 5.56
CA ILE A 62 3.35 14.83 4.86
C ILE A 62 4.07 16.15 4.57
N ALA A 63 4.83 16.70 5.52
CA ALA A 63 5.63 17.90 5.31
C ALA A 63 6.70 17.71 4.22
N GLN A 64 7.21 16.48 4.07
CA GLN A 64 8.14 16.09 3.01
C GLN A 64 7.44 15.75 1.68
N ARG A 65 6.12 15.86 1.60
CA ARG A 65 5.29 15.50 0.42
C ARG A 65 5.44 14.03 -0.01
N GLN A 66 5.66 13.13 0.95
CA GLN A 66 5.66 11.70 0.68
C GLN A 66 4.22 11.18 0.54
N ASP A 67 4.02 10.21 -0.35
CA ASP A 67 2.76 9.49 -0.49
C ASP A 67 2.66 8.45 0.63
N VAL A 68 1.80 8.70 1.62
CA VAL A 68 1.63 7.85 2.80
C VAL A 68 0.17 7.51 3.10
N ASP A 69 -0.04 6.28 3.52
CA ASP A 69 -1.34 5.76 3.97
C ASP A 69 -1.32 5.52 5.49
N LEU A 70 -2.43 5.85 6.15
CA LEU A 70 -2.52 6.01 7.59
C LEU A 70 -3.61 5.13 8.22
N GLY A 71 -3.24 4.45 9.32
CA GLY A 71 -4.16 3.77 10.22
C GLY A 71 -4.78 2.49 9.65
N LEU A 72 -5.89 2.05 10.26
CA LEU A 72 -6.46 0.71 10.04
C LEU A 72 -6.84 0.42 8.59
N GLY A 73 -7.48 1.36 7.91
CA GLY A 73 -7.89 1.23 6.52
C GLY A 73 -6.86 1.73 5.51
N GLY A 74 -5.69 2.22 5.93
CA GLY A 74 -4.73 2.80 5.00
C GLY A 74 -5.28 4.03 4.27
N ILE A 75 -5.79 5.02 5.02
CA ILE A 75 -6.31 6.26 4.44
C ILE A 75 -5.15 7.12 3.97
N ASN A 76 -5.13 7.48 2.69
CA ASN A 76 -4.08 8.33 2.15
C ASN A 76 -4.09 9.72 2.78
N ALA A 77 -2.90 10.26 3.07
CA ALA A 77 -2.77 11.58 3.66
C ALA A 77 -3.39 12.70 2.80
N ASP A 78 -3.36 12.57 1.47
CA ASP A 78 -3.97 13.54 0.54
C ASP A 78 -5.50 13.55 0.62
N ASP A 79 -6.11 12.49 1.17
CA ASP A 79 -7.55 12.36 1.32
C ASP A 79 -8.07 12.93 2.64
N LEU A 80 -7.21 13.23 3.61
CA LEU A 80 -7.64 13.70 4.93
C LEU A 80 -8.48 14.98 4.85
N GLY A 81 -8.05 15.94 4.01
CA GLY A 81 -8.78 17.19 3.81
C GLY A 81 -10.19 16.98 3.25
N ARG A 82 -10.37 16.09 2.26
CA ARG A 82 -11.69 15.80 1.67
C ARG A 82 -12.59 15.01 2.62
N LEU A 83 -12.00 14.30 3.58
CA LEU A 83 -12.68 13.49 4.57
C LEU A 83 -12.97 14.24 5.88
N GLU A 84 -12.52 15.50 5.97
CA GLU A 84 -12.61 16.35 7.17
C GLU A 84 -11.92 15.72 8.38
N LEU A 85 -10.75 15.10 8.15
CA LEU A 85 -9.95 14.44 9.17
C LEU A 85 -8.63 15.16 9.39
N THR A 86 -8.16 15.16 10.63
CA THR A 86 -6.77 15.47 10.95
C THR A 86 -5.90 14.22 10.86
N VAL A 87 -4.57 14.40 10.86
CA VAL A 87 -3.62 13.28 10.99
C VAL A 87 -3.88 12.48 12.26
N ALA A 88 -4.24 13.14 13.37
CA ALA A 88 -4.56 12.46 14.63
C ALA A 88 -5.83 11.61 14.55
N ASP A 89 -6.80 12.02 13.74
CA ASP A 89 -8.05 11.27 13.53
C ASP A 89 -7.82 10.02 12.68
N ALA A 90 -6.86 10.06 11.75
CA ALA A 90 -6.48 8.88 10.96
C ALA A 90 -5.94 7.73 11.83
N PHE A 91 -5.43 8.03 13.03
CA PHE A 91 -4.98 7.05 14.02
C PHE A 91 -6.00 6.76 15.13
N ASP A 92 -7.22 7.31 15.03
CA ASP A 92 -8.35 6.84 15.82
C ASP A 92 -9.04 5.66 15.11
N PRO A 93 -9.12 4.47 15.74
CA PRO A 93 -9.69 3.29 15.10
C PRO A 93 -11.11 3.51 14.53
N CYS A 94 -11.98 4.22 15.25
CA CYS A 94 -13.37 4.40 14.83
C CYS A 94 -13.48 5.43 13.70
N LEU A 95 -12.80 6.57 13.83
CA LEU A 95 -12.80 7.60 12.78
C LEU A 95 -12.17 7.08 11.50
N ASN A 96 -11.08 6.31 11.60
CA ASN A 96 -10.44 5.69 10.45
C ASN A 96 -11.37 4.68 9.75
N LEU A 97 -11.98 3.74 10.48
CA LEU A 97 -12.92 2.78 9.87
C LEU A 97 -14.15 3.48 9.26
N LYS A 98 -14.66 4.55 9.88
CA LYS A 98 -15.73 5.37 9.32
C LYS A 98 -15.31 6.03 8.01
N ALA A 99 -14.07 6.50 7.92
CA ALA A 99 -13.51 7.07 6.70
C ALA A 99 -13.38 6.03 5.59
N THR A 100 -12.85 4.85 5.92
CA THR A 100 -12.74 3.69 5.02
C THR A 100 -14.10 3.31 4.46
N ALA A 101 -15.11 3.19 5.31
CA ALA A 101 -16.47 2.85 4.91
C ALA A 101 -17.08 3.91 3.99
N ARG A 102 -16.85 5.20 4.27
CA ARG A 102 -17.29 6.32 3.41
C ARG A 102 -16.63 6.28 2.03
N LEU A 103 -15.34 5.96 1.95
CA LEU A 103 -14.64 5.83 0.66
C LEU A 103 -15.18 4.64 -0.14
N LEU A 104 -15.30 3.47 0.48
CA LEU A 104 -15.86 2.28 -0.15
C LEU A 104 -17.28 2.53 -0.67
N ASP A 105 -18.18 3.03 0.17
CA ASP A 105 -19.54 3.35 -0.24
C ASP A 105 -19.59 4.42 -1.36
N ARG A 106 -18.72 5.44 -1.32
CA ARG A 106 -18.59 6.41 -2.43
C ARG A 106 -18.22 5.70 -3.74
N TYR A 107 -17.20 4.84 -3.74
CA TYR A 107 -16.77 4.14 -4.95
C TYR A 107 -17.83 3.17 -5.46
N TYR A 108 -18.53 2.50 -4.56
CA TYR A 108 -19.68 1.66 -4.91
C TYR A 108 -20.78 2.46 -5.62
N ARG A 109 -21.18 3.61 -5.07
CA ARG A 109 -22.20 4.48 -5.69
C ARG A 109 -21.75 5.02 -7.04
N VAL A 110 -20.49 5.39 -7.19
CA VAL A 110 -19.93 5.83 -8.48
C VAL A 110 -20.01 4.70 -9.51
N ALA A 111 -19.68 3.46 -9.13
CA ALA A 111 -19.81 2.31 -10.01
C ALA A 111 -21.27 2.02 -10.38
N MET A 112 -22.18 2.04 -9.40
CA MET A 112 -23.63 1.89 -9.64
C MET A 112 -24.19 2.96 -10.59
N GLY A 113 -23.70 4.21 -10.50
CA GLY A 113 -24.05 5.29 -11.42
C GLY A 113 -23.66 5.04 -12.88
N ARG A 114 -22.77 4.07 -13.14
CA ARG A 114 -22.40 3.61 -14.50
C ARG A 114 -23.33 2.51 -15.03
N GLY A 115 -24.35 2.10 -14.28
CA GLY A 115 -25.34 1.11 -14.71
C GLY A 115 -24.86 -0.35 -14.69
N VAL A 116 -23.77 -0.64 -13.97
CA VAL A 116 -23.25 -2.02 -13.82
C VAL A 116 -24.07 -2.80 -12.79
N SER A 117 -23.95 -4.13 -12.79
CA SER A 117 -24.61 -4.98 -11.79
C SER A 117 -24.05 -4.73 -10.38
N PRO A 118 -24.81 -5.00 -9.30
CA PRO A 118 -24.32 -4.85 -7.92
C PRO A 118 -23.02 -5.59 -7.62
N GLY A 119 -22.82 -6.79 -8.21
CA GLY A 119 -21.60 -7.56 -8.06
C GLY A 119 -20.40 -6.90 -8.77
N GLN A 120 -20.60 -6.37 -9.98
CA GLN A 120 -19.56 -5.60 -10.67
C GLN A 120 -19.24 -4.29 -9.94
N ALA A 121 -20.24 -3.61 -9.38
CA ALA A 121 -20.03 -2.42 -8.57
C ALA A 121 -19.21 -2.71 -7.31
N ALA A 122 -19.41 -3.85 -6.66
CA ALA A 122 -18.61 -4.28 -5.53
C ALA A 122 -17.15 -4.57 -5.92
N THR A 123 -16.92 -5.19 -7.10
CA THR A 123 -15.57 -5.38 -7.65
C THR A 123 -14.89 -4.03 -7.92
N MET A 124 -15.56 -3.14 -8.67
CA MET A 124 -15.02 -1.82 -9.00
C MET A 124 -14.79 -0.96 -7.75
N MET A 125 -15.64 -1.09 -6.72
CA MET A 125 -15.46 -0.42 -5.43
C MET A 125 -14.11 -0.78 -4.80
N LEU A 126 -13.80 -2.08 -4.69
CA LEU A 126 -12.55 -2.54 -4.09
C LEU A 126 -11.34 -2.13 -4.94
N GLN A 127 -11.45 -2.26 -6.26
CA GLN A 127 -10.39 -1.84 -7.17
C GLN A 127 -10.12 -0.33 -7.07
N ALA A 128 -11.17 0.48 -7.04
CA ALA A 128 -11.05 1.92 -6.87
C ALA A 128 -10.56 2.30 -5.46
N TYR A 129 -10.83 1.49 -4.43
CA TYR A 129 -10.28 1.72 -3.10
C TYR A 129 -8.75 1.70 -3.13
N TYR A 130 -8.16 0.63 -3.66
CA TYR A 130 -6.71 0.52 -3.84
C TYR A 130 -6.16 1.61 -4.77
N GLY A 131 -6.82 1.85 -5.90
CA GLY A 131 -6.41 2.85 -6.87
C GLY A 131 -6.77 4.29 -6.53
N ARG A 132 -7.23 4.57 -5.30
CA ARG A 132 -7.60 5.92 -4.83
C ARG A 132 -8.58 6.65 -5.76
N GLY A 133 -9.54 5.91 -6.31
CA GLY A 133 -10.56 6.37 -7.25
C GLY A 133 -10.38 5.85 -8.68
N ASP A 134 -9.20 5.32 -9.02
CA ASP A 134 -8.96 4.65 -10.30
C ASP A 134 -9.08 3.13 -10.17
N ALA A 135 -10.21 2.58 -10.61
CA ALA A 135 -10.44 1.13 -10.58
C ALA A 135 -9.43 0.35 -11.45
N SER A 136 -8.87 0.93 -12.51
CA SER A 136 -7.93 0.21 -13.37
C SER A 136 -6.63 -0.11 -12.62
N VAL A 137 -6.22 0.72 -11.66
CA VAL A 137 -5.03 0.46 -10.83
C VAL A 137 -5.26 -0.75 -9.92
N GLY A 138 -6.39 -0.80 -9.21
CA GLY A 138 -6.74 -1.95 -8.38
C GLY A 138 -7.01 -3.23 -9.17
N GLU A 139 -7.53 -3.10 -10.39
CA GLU A 139 -7.72 -4.23 -11.31
C GLU A 139 -6.39 -4.84 -11.73
N MET A 140 -5.40 -4.02 -12.09
CA MET A 140 -4.06 -4.49 -12.50
C MET A 140 -3.39 -5.36 -11.43
N VAL A 141 -3.55 -5.01 -10.15
CA VAL A 141 -2.99 -5.79 -9.03
C VAL A 141 -3.95 -6.86 -8.50
N GLY A 142 -5.18 -6.92 -9.02
CA GLY A 142 -6.22 -7.86 -8.59
C GLY A 142 -6.66 -7.67 -7.15
N TYR A 143 -6.70 -6.43 -6.65
CA TYR A 143 -6.97 -6.12 -5.24
C TYR A 143 -8.34 -6.67 -4.77
N ASP A 144 -9.35 -6.65 -5.63
CA ASP A 144 -10.66 -7.22 -5.32
C ASP A 144 -10.62 -8.74 -5.04
N LYS A 145 -9.71 -9.47 -5.71
CA LYS A 145 -9.47 -10.90 -5.46
C LYS A 145 -8.76 -11.09 -4.13
N GLN A 146 -7.71 -10.31 -3.88
CA GLN A 146 -6.97 -10.34 -2.61
C GLN A 146 -7.91 -10.12 -1.41
N VAL A 147 -8.81 -9.15 -1.50
CA VAL A 147 -9.82 -8.88 -0.45
C VAL A 147 -10.76 -10.08 -0.25
N ARG A 148 -11.24 -10.73 -1.33
CA ARG A 148 -12.12 -11.90 -1.21
C ARG A 148 -11.42 -13.12 -0.62
N ASP A 149 -10.17 -13.35 -1.03
CA ASP A 149 -9.35 -14.43 -0.51
C ASP A 149 -9.04 -14.21 0.98
N GLU A 150 -8.70 -12.97 1.35
CA GLU A 150 -8.44 -12.60 2.74
C GLU A 150 -9.71 -12.66 3.60
N ALA A 151 -10.87 -12.25 3.07
CA ALA A 151 -12.16 -12.41 3.76
C ALA A 151 -12.47 -13.88 4.04
N THR A 152 -12.21 -14.76 3.06
CA THR A 152 -12.39 -16.21 3.22
C THR A 152 -11.44 -16.77 4.27
N ARG A 153 -10.17 -16.34 4.26
CA ARG A 153 -9.16 -16.75 5.24
C ARG A 153 -9.52 -16.32 6.66
N LEU A 154 -10.09 -15.13 6.82
CA LEU A 154 -10.44 -14.55 8.12
C LEU A 154 -11.77 -15.04 8.67
N ALA A 155 -12.71 -15.47 7.81
CA ALA A 155 -14.08 -15.87 8.18
C ALA A 155 -14.18 -16.77 9.44
N PRO A 156 -13.36 -17.83 9.62
CA PRO A 156 -13.43 -18.69 10.81
C PRO A 156 -13.01 -18.00 12.12
N THR A 157 -12.31 -16.87 12.03
CA THR A 157 -11.67 -16.17 13.16
C THR A 157 -12.21 -14.77 13.41
N LEU A 158 -13.19 -14.30 12.64
CA LEU A 158 -13.68 -12.91 12.68
C LEU A 158 -14.06 -12.42 14.08
N VAL A 159 -14.71 -13.27 14.87
CA VAL A 159 -15.17 -12.94 16.23
C VAL A 159 -13.99 -12.75 17.21
N SER A 160 -12.84 -13.35 16.92
CA SER A 160 -11.65 -13.30 17.78
C SER A 160 -10.65 -12.22 17.36
N LEU A 161 -10.90 -11.53 16.24
CA LEU A 161 -10.04 -10.43 15.78
C LEU A 161 -10.16 -9.26 16.75
N ALA A 162 -9.01 -8.69 17.14
CA ALA A 162 -8.96 -7.58 18.07
C ALA A 162 -8.00 -6.49 17.58
N ILE A 163 -8.38 -5.23 17.79
CA ILE A 163 -7.50 -4.08 17.64
C ILE A 163 -6.79 -3.85 18.97
N ASN A 164 -5.46 -3.99 18.97
CA ASN A 164 -4.65 -3.65 20.14
C ASN A 164 -3.86 -2.36 19.87
N PRO A 165 -4.23 -1.23 20.49
CA PRO A 165 -3.47 0.02 20.36
C PRO A 165 -2.08 -0.04 21.03
N ALA A 166 -1.72 -1.10 21.75
CA ALA A 166 -0.43 -1.23 22.44
C ALA A 166 0.56 -2.21 21.78
N ASN A 167 0.13 -3.03 20.82
CA ASN A 167 1.01 -4.03 20.17
C ASN A 167 0.93 -3.89 18.64
N THR A 168 1.76 -3.05 18.04
CA THR A 168 1.89 -2.89 16.59
C THR A 168 2.95 -3.83 15.96
N SER A 169 3.50 -4.78 16.72
CA SER A 169 4.55 -5.70 16.25
C SER A 169 4.09 -6.87 15.38
N ALA A 170 2.82 -6.96 14.98
CA ALA A 170 2.29 -8.08 14.20
C ALA A 170 2.58 -8.01 12.69
N SER A 171 3.53 -7.18 12.25
CA SER A 171 3.99 -7.11 10.86
C SER A 171 5.41 -7.68 10.67
N LYS A 172 5.81 -8.67 11.47
CA LYS A 172 7.10 -9.35 11.31
C LYS A 172 7.03 -10.65 10.49
N ASP A 173 5.84 -11.19 10.23
CA ASP A 173 5.66 -12.50 9.55
C ASP A 173 4.98 -12.40 8.18
N ARG A 174 4.86 -11.21 7.58
CA ARG A 174 4.46 -11.06 6.17
C ARG A 174 5.48 -10.23 5.41
N VAL A 175 6.63 -10.85 5.17
CA VAL A 175 7.46 -10.48 4.01
C VAL A 175 6.57 -10.68 2.79
N GLY A 176 6.28 -9.59 2.10
CA GLY A 176 5.58 -9.63 0.82
C GLY A 176 6.39 -10.44 -0.17
N GLU A 177 5.89 -11.63 -0.49
CA GLU A 177 6.19 -12.32 -1.73
C GLU A 177 5.41 -11.60 -2.85
N GLY A 178 5.87 -10.39 -3.20
CA GLY A 178 5.65 -9.90 -4.56
C GLY A 178 6.47 -10.79 -5.50
N PRO A 179 6.00 -11.11 -6.73
CA PRO A 179 6.75 -11.95 -7.65
C PRO A 179 7.96 -11.16 -8.19
N ALA A 180 9.02 -11.08 -7.39
CA ALA A 180 10.36 -10.85 -7.90
C ALA A 180 10.80 -12.18 -8.51
N SER A 181 10.84 -12.24 -9.83
CA SER A 181 11.44 -13.35 -10.56
C SER A 181 12.86 -13.57 -10.04
N ALA A 182 13.07 -14.62 -9.25
CA ALA A 182 14.40 -15.09 -8.92
C ALA A 182 15.03 -15.69 -10.20
N PRO A 183 16.22 -15.25 -10.64
CA PRO A 183 16.97 -15.97 -11.65
C PRO A 183 17.43 -17.34 -11.08
N PRO A 184 17.47 -18.41 -11.88
CA PRO A 184 17.89 -19.72 -11.39
C PRO A 184 19.35 -19.72 -10.95
N ALA A 185 19.59 -20.53 -9.91
CA ALA A 185 20.84 -20.68 -9.18
C ALA A 185 22.07 -20.97 -10.06
N ALA A 186 23.20 -20.43 -9.61
CA ALA A 186 24.52 -20.62 -10.17
C ALA A 186 24.91 -22.10 -10.26
N ALA A 187 25.18 -22.57 -11.48
CA ALA A 187 26.03 -23.72 -11.74
C ALA A 187 27.50 -23.26 -11.82
N SER A 188 28.41 -24.04 -11.25
CA SER A 188 29.87 -23.83 -11.25
C SER A 188 30.47 -23.66 -12.66
N PRO A 189 31.65 -23.01 -12.80
CA PRO A 189 32.07 -22.37 -14.04
C PRO A 189 32.69 -23.37 -15.04
N GLY A 190 32.07 -23.48 -16.22
CA GLY A 190 32.69 -24.03 -17.43
C GLY A 190 33.34 -22.91 -18.27
N PRO A 191 34.30 -23.22 -19.15
CA PRO A 191 35.11 -22.22 -19.85
C PRO A 191 34.25 -21.35 -20.78
N ARG A 192 34.45 -20.02 -20.66
CA ARG A 192 33.78 -18.97 -21.43
C ARG A 192 33.99 -19.19 -22.93
N ARG A 193 32.88 -19.29 -23.68
CA ARG A 193 32.88 -19.08 -25.14
C ARG A 193 32.40 -17.66 -25.40
N ASP A 194 33.21 -16.90 -26.13
CA ASP A 194 32.94 -15.51 -26.50
C ASP A 194 31.64 -15.41 -27.32
N ALA A 195 30.61 -14.82 -26.73
CA ALA A 195 29.37 -14.48 -27.41
C ALA A 195 29.26 -12.96 -27.56
N LYS A 196 28.94 -12.51 -28.77
CA LYS A 196 28.82 -11.10 -29.13
C LYS A 196 27.52 -10.52 -28.53
N PRO A 197 27.54 -9.31 -27.92
CA PRO A 197 26.37 -8.75 -27.26
C PRO A 197 25.24 -8.39 -28.24
N ALA A 198 24.01 -8.43 -27.73
CA ALA A 198 22.79 -8.11 -28.48
C ALA A 198 22.71 -6.63 -28.86
N PRO A 199 22.05 -6.28 -29.99
CA PRO A 199 22.09 -4.92 -30.54
C PRO A 199 21.35 -3.84 -29.72
N TRP A 200 20.62 -4.22 -28.68
CA TRP A 200 19.91 -3.29 -27.78
C TRP A 200 20.67 -3.00 -26.48
N ASP A 201 21.81 -3.67 -26.24
CA ASP A 201 22.64 -3.43 -25.05
C ASP A 201 23.56 -2.22 -25.27
N VAL A 202 23.08 -1.05 -24.85
CA VAL A 202 23.80 0.23 -24.94
C VAL A 202 24.90 0.37 -23.89
N PHE A 203 25.01 -0.56 -22.94
CA PHE A 203 26.02 -0.56 -21.87
C PHE A 203 27.22 -1.46 -22.19
N ALA A 204 27.07 -2.42 -23.11
CA ALA A 204 28.15 -3.27 -23.61
C ALA A 204 29.02 -2.60 -24.69
N THR A 205 28.65 -1.40 -25.18
CA THR A 205 29.47 -0.60 -26.10
C THR A 205 30.37 0.33 -25.31
N GLY A 206 31.68 0.06 -25.31
CA GLY A 206 32.67 0.89 -24.62
C GLY A 206 32.64 2.33 -25.14
N ARG A 207 32.34 3.30 -24.25
CA ARG A 207 32.49 4.73 -24.54
C ARG A 207 33.97 5.07 -24.71
N THR A 208 34.47 5.19 -25.93
CA THR A 208 35.71 5.94 -26.16
C THR A 208 35.38 7.42 -26.13
N SER A 209 35.56 8.04 -24.96
CA SER A 209 35.49 9.50 -24.83
C SER A 209 36.85 10.08 -25.25
N SER A 210 36.92 10.69 -26.42
CA SER A 210 38.12 11.40 -26.87
C SER A 210 38.15 12.80 -26.22
N VAL A 211 39.11 13.03 -25.33
CA VAL A 211 39.39 14.36 -24.79
C VAL A 211 40.26 15.11 -25.79
N LEU A 212 39.74 16.21 -26.36
CA LEU A 212 40.54 17.13 -27.18
C LEU A 212 41.21 18.15 -26.25
N VAL A 213 42.54 18.11 -26.17
CA VAL A 213 43.35 19.11 -25.48
C VAL A 213 43.82 20.13 -26.50
N PHE A 214 43.39 21.39 -26.36
CA PHE A 214 43.91 22.48 -27.17
C PHE A 214 45.15 23.06 -26.48
N GLN A 215 46.32 22.94 -27.11
CA GLN A 215 47.52 23.68 -26.73
C GLN A 215 47.46 25.08 -27.35
N ASN A 216 47.56 26.09 -26.50
CA ASN A 216 47.54 27.50 -26.90
C ASN A 216 48.99 27.96 -27.08
N GLU A 217 49.53 27.81 -28.29
CA GLU A 217 50.84 28.37 -28.66
C GLU A 217 50.61 29.79 -29.19
N GLN A 218 50.90 30.80 -28.35
CA GLN A 218 51.00 32.18 -28.80
C GLN A 218 52.26 32.33 -29.67
N SER A 219 52.08 32.80 -30.91
CA SER A 219 53.15 33.32 -31.75
C SER A 219 53.78 34.56 -31.12
N GLU A 220 55.12 34.55 -31.06
CA GLU A 220 55.98 35.64 -31.55
C GLU A 220 57.17 35.06 -32.30
#